data_AF-A0A838ZR38-F1
#
_entry.id   AF-A0A838ZR38-F1
#
_cell.length_a   1.000
_cell.length_b   1.000
_cell.length_c   1.000
_cell.angle_alpha   90.00
_cell.angle_beta   90.00
_cell.angle_gamma   90.00
#
_symmetry.space_group_name_H-M   'P 1'
#
loop_
_entity.id
_entity.type
_entity.pdbx_description
1 polymer ?
#
loop_
_entity_poly.entity_id
_entity_poly.type
_entity_poly.pdbx_seq_one_letter_code
_entity_poly.pdbx_strand_id
1 'polypeptide(L)'
;MSDLDNKKKALQLVLDKMDKTYGKGTVMRMGDSAVDEGIGVIPTGSLGLDIALGIGGYPRGRVIEIYGPESSGKTTLTLHAIAEAQKAGGIAAFVDAEHAFDRYYAQKLGVDVENLIISQPDNGEQALEIADNLIRSGAIDIIVIDSVAALTPKAEIEGEMGDSKMGLQARLMSQALRKLTATISKTKCTCIFINQLREKIGVMFGNPETTTGGNALKFYASVRLDIRRASQIKTGDEATGNHVRVKVVKNKVAPPFRQAEFDIMFGEGISKVGEILDVGVEKGIVQKSGSWYSYDESKLGQGRDAVKELLKDNPELAEELEEKIKEAIKEG
;
A
#
# COMPACT_ATOMS: atom_id res chain seq x y z
N MET A 1 -17.70 -29.87 41.21
CA MET A 1 -17.37 -29.02 40.04
C MET A 1 -16.27 -28.07 40.47
N SER A 2 -15.22 -27.93 39.67
CA SER A 2 -14.12 -27.03 40.03
C SER A 2 -14.58 -25.56 39.96
N ASP A 3 -13.96 -24.66 40.70
CA ASP A 3 -14.24 -23.21 40.63
C ASP A 3 -14.08 -22.66 39.20
N LEU A 4 -13.16 -23.26 38.43
CA LEU A 4 -12.95 -22.96 37.02
C LEU A 4 -14.15 -23.33 36.13
N ASP A 5 -14.84 -24.44 36.41
CA ASP A 5 -16.01 -24.87 35.64
C ASP A 5 -17.20 -23.92 35.86
N ASN A 6 -17.36 -23.43 37.09
CA ASN A 6 -18.39 -22.44 37.41
C ASN A 6 -18.12 -21.09 36.72
N LYS A 7 -16.85 -20.64 36.71
CA LYS A 7 -16.43 -19.45 35.96
C LYS A 7 -16.66 -19.60 34.45
N LYS A 8 -16.36 -20.77 33.87
CA LYS A 8 -16.62 -21.06 32.45
C LYS A 8 -18.11 -21.03 32.11
N LYS A 9 -18.97 -21.60 32.96
CA LYS A 9 -20.43 -21.55 32.77
C LYS A 9 -20.99 -20.13 32.85
N ALA A 10 -20.56 -19.36 33.85
CA ALA A 10 -20.95 -17.96 33.99
C ALA A 10 -20.51 -17.12 32.77
N LEU A 11 -19.27 -17.33 32.30
CA LEU A 11 -18.76 -16.70 31.09
C LEU A 11 -19.60 -17.07 29.86
N GLN A 12 -19.97 -18.34 29.70
CA GLN A 12 -20.77 -18.79 28.56
C GLN A 12 -22.14 -18.11 28.53
N LEU A 13 -22.83 -17.99 29.67
CA LEU A 13 -24.11 -17.30 29.74
C LEU A 13 -24.01 -15.82 29.36
N VAL A 14 -22.89 -15.17 29.70
CA VAL A 14 -22.63 -13.78 29.30
C VAL A 14 -22.38 -13.69 27.80
N LEU A 15 -21.59 -14.60 27.23
CA LEU A 15 -21.35 -14.67 25.77
C LEU A 15 -22.66 -14.89 25.00
N ASP A 16 -23.49 -15.84 25.42
CA ASP A 16 -24.79 -16.12 24.78
C ASP A 16 -25.74 -14.91 24.86
N LYS A 17 -25.72 -14.18 25.98
CA LYS A 17 -26.49 -12.94 26.13
C LYS A 17 -25.97 -11.83 25.23
N MET A 18 -24.65 -11.71 25.10
CA MET A 18 -24.01 -10.73 24.21
C MET A 18 -24.32 -11.03 22.74
N ASP A 19 -24.26 -12.28 22.30
CA ASP A 19 -24.63 -12.69 20.94
C ASP A 19 -26.10 -12.37 20.60
N LYS A 20 -27.02 -12.59 21.55
CA LYS A 20 -28.43 -12.21 21.38
C LYS A 20 -28.66 -10.70 21.31
N THR A 21 -27.84 -9.93 22.03
CA THR A 21 -28.03 -8.46 22.16
C THR A 21 -27.35 -7.70 21.03
N TYR A 22 -26.18 -8.14 20.61
CA TYR A 22 -25.31 -7.39 19.68
C TYR A 22 -25.08 -8.11 18.35
N GLY A 23 -25.57 -9.35 18.21
CA GLY A 23 -25.38 -10.19 17.03
C GLY A 23 -24.21 -11.16 17.20
N LYS A 24 -24.33 -12.33 16.56
CA LYS A 24 -23.33 -13.39 16.60
C LYS A 24 -21.96 -12.88 16.16
N GLY A 25 -20.92 -13.23 16.91
CA GLY A 25 -19.53 -12.91 16.58
C GLY A 25 -19.04 -11.55 17.10
N THR A 26 -19.85 -10.85 17.91
CA THR A 26 -19.45 -9.59 18.55
C THR A 26 -18.40 -9.83 19.65
N VAL A 27 -18.51 -10.95 20.39
CA VAL A 27 -17.55 -11.35 21.40
C VAL A 27 -17.24 -12.83 21.19
N MET A 28 -16.03 -13.12 20.74
CA MET A 28 -15.56 -14.48 20.46
C MET A 28 -14.29 -14.75 21.24
N ARG A 29 -14.03 -16.01 21.58
CA ARG A 29 -12.69 -16.40 22.02
C ARG A 29 -11.78 -16.40 20.81
N MET A 30 -10.55 -15.91 20.99
CA MET A 30 -9.61 -15.78 19.88
C MET A 30 -9.33 -17.13 19.18
N GLY A 31 -9.34 -18.23 19.94
CA GLY A 31 -9.18 -19.60 19.42
C GLY A 31 -10.45 -20.30 18.94
N ASP A 32 -11.64 -19.69 19.09
CA ASP A 32 -12.92 -20.25 18.59
C ASP A 32 -13.25 -19.74 17.17
N SER A 33 -12.43 -18.84 16.62
CA SER A 33 -12.54 -18.40 15.22
C SER A 33 -12.26 -19.61 14.33
N ALA A 34 -13.27 -20.05 13.57
CA ALA A 34 -13.07 -21.06 12.55
C ALA A 34 -12.05 -20.52 11.54
N VAL A 35 -10.86 -21.11 11.59
CA VAL A 35 -9.73 -20.91 10.67
C VAL A 35 -9.07 -19.53 10.83
N ASP A 36 -7.85 -19.53 11.35
CA ASP A 36 -6.86 -18.48 11.13
C ASP A 36 -6.54 -18.46 9.62
N GLU A 37 -7.42 -17.90 8.78
CA GLU A 37 -7.24 -17.85 7.31
C GLU A 37 -6.09 -16.91 6.90
N GLY A 38 -5.30 -16.41 7.86
CA GLY A 38 -4.34 -15.36 7.63
C GLY A 38 -5.02 -14.05 7.28
N ILE A 39 -4.23 -12.98 7.26
CA ILE A 39 -4.70 -11.69 6.76
C ILE A 39 -4.61 -11.76 5.24
N GLY A 40 -5.75 -11.78 4.54
CA GLY A 40 -5.76 -11.66 3.08
C GLY A 40 -5.01 -10.40 2.62
N VAL A 41 -4.29 -10.49 1.50
CA VAL A 41 -3.47 -9.40 0.99
C VAL A 41 -3.79 -9.08 -0.48
N ILE A 42 -3.37 -7.89 -0.91
CA ILE A 42 -3.28 -7.47 -2.31
C ILE A 42 -1.80 -7.24 -2.60
N PRO A 43 -1.18 -7.95 -3.57
CA PRO A 43 0.21 -7.72 -3.96
C PRO A 43 0.46 -6.25 -4.29
N THR A 44 1.66 -5.76 -3.98
CA THR A 44 1.99 -4.35 -4.21
C THR A 44 2.34 -4.04 -5.66
N GLY A 45 2.59 -5.08 -6.45
CA GLY A 45 3.22 -5.00 -7.77
C GLY A 45 4.75 -4.80 -7.72
N SER A 46 5.34 -4.85 -6.51
CA SER A 46 6.79 -4.89 -6.28
C SER A 46 7.14 -6.12 -5.43
N LEU A 47 7.98 -6.99 -5.98
CA LEU A 47 8.41 -8.21 -5.27
C LEU A 47 9.18 -7.84 -3.98
N GLY A 48 10.09 -6.87 -4.07
CA GLY A 48 10.86 -6.40 -2.93
C GLY A 48 9.97 -5.80 -1.84
N LEU A 49 8.93 -5.04 -2.22
CA LEU A 49 8.02 -4.44 -1.25
C LEU A 49 7.11 -5.47 -0.60
N ASP A 50 6.63 -6.47 -1.32
CA ASP A 50 5.84 -7.58 -0.77
C ASP A 50 6.63 -8.34 0.32
N ILE A 51 7.93 -8.54 0.10
CA ILE A 51 8.86 -9.11 1.08
C ILE A 51 9.05 -8.18 2.27
N ALA A 52 9.27 -6.89 2.02
CA ALA A 52 9.48 -5.91 3.08
C ALA A 52 8.24 -5.73 3.97
N LEU A 53 7.04 -5.91 3.42
CA LEU A 53 5.79 -5.92 4.18
C LEU A 53 5.65 -7.16 5.08
N GLY A 54 6.35 -8.25 4.77
CA GLY A 54 6.42 -9.48 5.57
C GLY A 54 5.18 -10.37 5.52
N ILE A 55 4.12 -9.91 4.88
CA ILE A 55 2.87 -10.69 4.64
C ILE A 55 2.56 -10.83 3.14
N GLY A 56 3.47 -10.41 2.26
CA GLY A 56 3.32 -10.57 0.81
C GLY A 56 2.43 -9.53 0.12
N GLY A 57 2.09 -8.41 0.79
CA GLY A 57 1.33 -7.34 0.16
C GLY A 57 0.57 -6.43 1.14
N TYR A 58 -0.34 -5.62 0.61
CA TYR A 58 -1.20 -4.75 1.39
C TYR A 58 -2.30 -5.54 2.11
N PRO A 59 -2.44 -5.42 3.44
CA PRO A 59 -3.44 -6.17 4.19
C PRO A 59 -4.87 -5.69 3.88
N ARG A 60 -5.74 -6.62 3.51
CA ARG A 60 -7.18 -6.38 3.28
C ARG A 60 -7.89 -5.93 4.55
N GLY A 61 -8.89 -5.05 4.36
CA GLY A 61 -9.68 -4.49 5.46
C GLY A 61 -8.90 -3.54 6.34
N ARG A 62 -7.85 -2.88 5.82
CA ARG A 62 -6.99 -1.95 6.56
C ARG A 62 -6.79 -0.63 5.81
N VAL A 63 -6.45 0.39 6.60
CA VAL A 63 -5.98 1.68 6.10
C VAL A 63 -4.47 1.63 5.89
N ILE A 64 -4.00 2.08 4.72
CA ILE A 64 -2.59 2.21 4.33
C ILE A 64 -2.33 3.68 4.04
N GLU A 65 -1.17 4.21 4.47
CA GLU A 65 -0.70 5.53 4.04
C GLU A 65 0.59 5.39 3.25
N ILE A 66 0.62 5.94 2.04
CA ILE A 66 1.83 6.05 1.21
C ILE A 66 2.17 7.52 1.08
N TYR A 67 3.33 7.91 1.59
CA TYR A 67 3.75 9.31 1.60
C TYR A 67 5.21 9.47 1.18
N GLY A 68 5.55 10.67 0.74
CA GLY A 68 6.88 10.99 0.27
C GLY A 68 6.92 12.30 -0.51
N PRO A 69 8.11 12.70 -1.00
CA PRO A 69 8.28 13.88 -1.83
C PRO A 69 7.43 13.83 -3.11
N GLU A 70 7.32 14.95 -3.80
CA GLU A 70 6.79 14.99 -5.17
C GLU A 70 7.61 14.10 -6.10
N SER A 71 6.96 13.52 -7.11
CA SER A 71 7.61 12.66 -8.12
C SER A 71 8.41 11.47 -7.55
N SER A 72 8.10 11.02 -6.33
CA SER A 72 8.75 9.86 -5.71
C SER A 72 8.18 8.51 -6.15
N GLY A 73 7.06 8.50 -6.89
CA GLY A 73 6.41 7.27 -7.36
C GLY A 73 5.19 6.81 -6.55
N LYS A 74 4.63 7.68 -5.68
CA LYS A 74 3.43 7.36 -4.85
C LYS A 74 2.27 6.84 -5.70
N THR A 75 1.85 7.62 -6.70
CA THR A 75 0.72 7.27 -7.57
C THR A 75 1.03 6.02 -8.40
N THR A 76 2.25 5.91 -8.97
CA THR A 76 2.70 4.69 -9.66
C THR A 76 2.55 3.44 -8.81
N LEU A 77 3.01 3.49 -7.54
CA LEU A 77 2.89 2.36 -6.62
C LEU A 77 1.42 1.99 -6.36
N THR A 78 0.52 2.98 -6.23
CA THR A 78 -0.91 2.71 -6.06
C THR A 78 -1.59 2.17 -7.31
N LEU A 79 -1.16 2.59 -8.50
CA LEU A 79 -1.69 2.08 -9.75
C LEU A 79 -1.29 0.61 -9.95
N HIS A 80 -0.08 0.22 -9.55
CA HIS A 80 0.31 -1.20 -9.51
C HIS A 80 -0.55 -1.99 -8.51
N ALA A 81 -0.83 -1.45 -7.32
CA ALA A 81 -1.73 -2.09 -6.36
C ALA A 81 -3.15 -2.30 -6.92
N ILE A 82 -3.66 -1.33 -7.68
CA ILE A 82 -4.95 -1.42 -8.38
C ILE A 82 -4.89 -2.50 -9.46
N ALA A 83 -3.85 -2.51 -10.29
CA ALA A 83 -3.68 -3.51 -11.34
C ALA A 83 -3.64 -4.93 -10.76
N GLU A 84 -2.91 -5.15 -9.67
CA GLU A 84 -2.86 -6.45 -8.99
C GLU A 84 -4.21 -6.87 -8.38
N ALA A 85 -4.97 -5.91 -7.81
CA ALA A 85 -6.32 -6.19 -7.33
C ALA A 85 -7.27 -6.59 -8.48
N GLN A 86 -7.22 -5.88 -9.61
CA GLN A 86 -8.04 -6.16 -10.79
C GLN A 86 -7.68 -7.50 -11.45
N LYS A 87 -6.38 -7.82 -11.54
CA LYS A 87 -5.90 -9.13 -12.04
C LYS A 87 -6.45 -10.29 -11.20
N ALA A 88 -6.63 -10.10 -9.90
CA ALA A 88 -7.27 -11.07 -9.01
C ALA A 88 -8.80 -11.10 -9.12
N GLY A 89 -9.41 -10.38 -10.07
CA GLY A 89 -10.85 -10.27 -10.27
C GLY A 89 -11.56 -9.31 -9.32
N GLY A 90 -10.80 -8.50 -8.57
CA GLY A 90 -11.34 -7.53 -7.62
C GLY A 90 -11.75 -6.20 -8.27
N ILE A 91 -12.61 -5.45 -7.58
CA ILE A 91 -13.08 -4.13 -8.04
C ILE A 91 -12.28 -3.04 -7.34
N ALA A 92 -11.76 -2.10 -8.15
CA ALA A 92 -10.96 -0.98 -7.68
C ALA A 92 -11.69 0.36 -7.83
N ALA A 93 -11.39 1.29 -6.93
CA ALA A 93 -11.83 2.67 -7.01
C ALA A 93 -10.68 3.66 -6.78
N PHE A 94 -10.75 4.82 -7.43
CA PHE A 94 -9.78 5.90 -7.32
C PHE A 94 -10.48 7.24 -7.10
N VAL A 95 -10.20 7.89 -5.97
CA VAL A 95 -10.68 9.23 -5.65
C VAL A 95 -9.56 10.22 -5.94
N ASP A 96 -9.65 10.88 -7.08
CA ASP A 96 -8.68 11.84 -7.62
C ASP A 96 -9.05 13.26 -7.15
N ALA A 97 -8.65 13.59 -5.93
CA ALA A 97 -8.78 14.94 -5.36
C ALA A 97 -7.74 15.93 -5.92
N GLU A 98 -6.62 15.44 -6.48
CA GLU A 98 -5.63 16.30 -7.15
C GLU A 98 -6.01 16.66 -8.60
N HIS A 99 -7.06 16.05 -9.16
CA HIS A 99 -7.47 16.19 -10.57
C HIS A 99 -6.33 15.91 -11.57
N ALA A 100 -5.45 14.98 -11.22
CA ALA A 100 -4.20 14.71 -11.92
C ALA A 100 -4.11 13.26 -12.47
N PHE A 101 -5.21 12.51 -12.44
CA PHE A 101 -5.22 11.12 -12.90
C PHE A 101 -4.96 10.98 -14.41
N ASP A 102 -3.87 10.32 -14.78
CA ASP A 102 -3.54 9.97 -16.16
C ASP A 102 -4.04 8.55 -16.51
N ARG A 103 -5.12 8.50 -17.30
CA ARG A 103 -5.72 7.25 -17.77
C ARG A 103 -4.77 6.44 -18.66
N TYR A 104 -4.00 7.10 -19.53
CA TYR A 104 -3.12 6.41 -20.47
C TYR A 104 -1.94 5.78 -19.75
N TYR A 105 -1.36 6.49 -18.78
CA TYR A 105 -0.33 5.93 -17.93
C TYR A 105 -0.86 4.76 -17.08
N ALA A 106 -2.03 4.90 -16.45
CA ALA A 106 -2.65 3.81 -15.69
C ALA A 106 -2.84 2.54 -16.54
N GLN A 107 -3.35 2.67 -17.76
CA GLN A 107 -3.53 1.55 -18.68
C GLN A 107 -2.20 0.86 -19.02
N LYS A 108 -1.12 1.62 -19.23
CA LYS A 108 0.23 1.05 -19.45
C LYS A 108 0.73 0.23 -18.26
N LEU A 109 0.35 0.61 -17.04
CA LEU A 109 0.69 -0.13 -15.82
C LEU A 109 -0.19 -1.37 -15.60
N GLY A 110 -1.09 -1.68 -16.53
CA GLY A 110 -1.96 -2.86 -16.46
C GLY A 110 -3.25 -2.63 -15.67
N VAL A 111 -3.61 -1.37 -15.41
CA VAL A 111 -4.93 -1.03 -14.85
C VAL A 111 -5.99 -1.21 -15.93
N ASP A 112 -7.04 -1.94 -15.59
CA ASP A 112 -8.27 -1.96 -16.38
C ASP A 112 -9.05 -0.67 -16.12
N VAL A 113 -8.78 0.32 -16.97
CA VAL A 113 -9.36 1.66 -16.88
C VAL A 113 -10.84 1.71 -17.26
N GLU A 114 -11.36 0.69 -17.96
CA GLU A 114 -12.78 0.63 -18.32
C GLU A 114 -13.64 0.26 -17.11
N ASN A 115 -13.10 -0.63 -16.25
CA ASN A 115 -13.77 -1.08 -15.04
C ASN A 115 -13.31 -0.36 -13.76
N LEU A 116 -12.37 0.59 -13.86
CA LEU A 116 -11.93 1.41 -12.72
C LEU A 116 -12.97 2.48 -12.37
N ILE A 117 -13.48 2.45 -11.13
CA ILE A 117 -14.38 3.48 -10.63
C ILE A 117 -13.55 4.72 -10.27
N ILE A 118 -13.78 5.84 -10.96
CA ILE A 118 -13.07 7.11 -10.71
C ILE A 118 -14.05 8.15 -10.18
N SER A 119 -13.63 8.90 -9.17
CA SER A 119 -14.34 10.08 -8.66
C SER A 119 -13.40 11.28 -8.59
N GLN A 120 -13.86 12.43 -9.07
CA GLN A 120 -13.17 13.72 -8.97
C GLN A 120 -14.03 14.68 -8.13
N PRO A 121 -13.83 14.69 -6.80
CA PRO A 121 -14.67 15.45 -5.88
C PRO A 121 -14.31 16.94 -5.84
N ASP A 122 -15.29 17.78 -5.54
CA ASP A 122 -15.17 19.23 -5.38
C ASP A 122 -14.54 19.64 -4.03
N ASN A 123 -14.65 18.80 -2.99
CA ASN A 123 -14.13 19.08 -1.65
C ASN A 123 -13.83 17.80 -0.84
N GLY A 124 -13.10 17.98 0.26
CA GLY A 124 -12.66 16.89 1.13
C GLY A 124 -13.78 16.10 1.79
N GLU A 125 -14.88 16.75 2.22
CA GLU A 125 -16.04 16.06 2.77
C GLU A 125 -16.66 15.12 1.74
N GLN A 126 -16.92 15.62 0.53
CA GLN A 126 -17.51 14.84 -0.56
C GLN A 126 -16.61 13.66 -0.95
N ALA A 127 -15.30 13.88 -1.06
CA ALA A 127 -14.32 12.82 -1.34
C ALA A 127 -14.41 11.66 -0.33
N LEU A 128 -14.45 11.97 0.96
CA LEU A 128 -14.49 10.99 2.05
C LEU A 128 -15.87 10.32 2.17
N GLU A 129 -16.96 11.02 1.85
CA GLU A 129 -18.31 10.46 1.79
C GLU A 129 -18.47 9.48 0.61
N ILE A 130 -17.94 9.83 -0.57
CA ILE A 130 -17.91 8.93 -1.73
C ILE A 130 -17.11 7.67 -1.37
N ALA A 131 -15.93 7.81 -0.77
CA ALA A 131 -15.14 6.68 -0.32
C ALA A 131 -15.90 5.79 0.68
N ASP A 132 -16.55 6.36 1.70
CA ASP A 132 -17.33 5.59 2.69
C ASP A 132 -18.50 4.84 2.04
N ASN A 133 -19.23 5.47 1.13
CA ASN A 133 -20.35 4.83 0.42
C ASN A 133 -19.88 3.68 -0.46
N LEU A 134 -18.79 3.88 -1.22
CA LEU A 134 -18.18 2.85 -2.05
C LEU A 134 -17.70 1.66 -1.21
N ILE A 135 -16.98 1.91 -0.11
CA ILE A 135 -16.52 0.85 0.80
C ILE A 135 -17.73 0.13 1.42
N ARG A 136 -18.74 0.86 1.89
CA ARG A 136 -19.94 0.31 2.55
C ARG A 136 -20.76 -0.60 1.66
N SER A 137 -20.68 -0.45 0.33
CA SER A 137 -21.32 -1.36 -0.62
C SER A 137 -20.84 -2.81 -0.47
N GLY A 138 -19.63 -3.02 0.07
CA GLY A 138 -19.00 -4.34 0.17
C GLY A 138 -18.46 -4.88 -1.16
N ALA A 139 -18.58 -4.11 -2.25
CA ALA A 139 -18.13 -4.53 -3.59
C ALA A 139 -16.67 -4.13 -3.88
N ILE A 140 -16.10 -3.15 -3.18
CA ILE A 140 -14.78 -2.61 -3.49
C ILE A 140 -13.68 -3.34 -2.73
N ASP A 141 -12.73 -3.93 -3.47
CA ASP A 141 -11.56 -4.62 -2.92
C ASP A 141 -10.45 -3.65 -2.53
N ILE A 142 -10.24 -2.60 -3.33
CA ILE A 142 -9.22 -1.57 -3.11
C ILE A 142 -9.74 -0.19 -3.48
N ILE A 143 -9.46 0.80 -2.63
CA ILE A 143 -9.73 2.20 -2.92
C ILE A 143 -8.50 3.05 -2.63
N VAL A 144 -8.15 3.92 -3.57
CA VAL A 144 -7.05 4.89 -3.44
C VAL A 144 -7.64 6.30 -3.35
N ILE A 145 -7.13 7.11 -2.41
CA ILE A 145 -7.47 8.52 -2.25
C ILE A 145 -6.21 9.34 -2.51
N ASP A 146 -6.17 10.04 -3.64
CA ASP A 146 -5.04 10.84 -4.12
C ASP A 146 -5.43 12.34 -4.18
N SER A 147 -5.05 13.18 -3.24
CA SER A 147 -4.27 12.91 -2.03
C SER A 147 -4.88 13.58 -0.80
N VAL A 148 -4.42 13.20 0.39
CA VAL A 148 -4.85 13.83 1.66
C VAL A 148 -4.64 15.33 1.64
N ALA A 149 -3.58 15.81 0.98
CA ALA A 149 -3.28 17.24 0.93
C ALA A 149 -4.36 18.02 0.17
N ALA A 150 -4.98 17.39 -0.83
CA ALA A 150 -6.05 17.96 -1.66
C ALA A 150 -7.46 17.77 -1.08
N LEU A 151 -7.61 17.11 0.08
CA LEU A 151 -8.90 17.00 0.79
C LEU A 151 -9.22 18.32 1.51
N THR A 152 -9.41 19.37 0.73
CA THR A 152 -9.69 20.73 1.22
C THR A 152 -11.15 20.79 1.71
N PRO A 153 -11.39 21.14 2.99
CA PRO A 153 -12.74 21.26 3.51
C PRO A 153 -13.58 22.29 2.75
N LYS A 154 -14.87 22.05 2.58
CA LYS A 154 -15.79 22.95 1.86
C LYS A 154 -15.72 24.40 2.36
N ALA A 155 -15.68 24.60 3.67
CA ALA A 155 -15.60 25.94 4.25
C ALA A 155 -14.28 26.66 3.92
N GLU A 156 -13.20 25.94 3.62
CA GLU A 156 -11.93 26.54 3.17
C GLU A 156 -12.01 26.96 1.70
N ILE A 157 -12.67 26.16 0.85
CA ILE A 157 -12.90 26.48 -0.57
C ILE A 157 -13.83 27.68 -0.75
N GLU A 158 -14.89 27.78 0.05
CA GLU A 158 -15.84 28.90 0.02
C GLU A 158 -15.32 30.16 0.74
N GLY A 159 -14.20 30.07 1.44
CA GLY A 159 -13.57 31.19 2.15
C GLY A 159 -12.75 32.10 1.23
N GLU A 160 -12.34 33.25 1.75
CA GLU A 160 -11.42 34.14 1.04
C GLU A 160 -9.97 33.72 1.24
N MET A 161 -9.11 34.00 0.26
CA MET A 161 -7.67 33.76 0.39
C MET A 161 -7.11 34.58 1.56
N GLY A 162 -6.55 33.90 2.56
CA GLY A 162 -6.03 34.53 3.79
C GLY A 162 -6.89 34.31 5.02
N ASP A 163 -8.09 33.74 4.88
CA ASP A 163 -8.92 33.34 6.02
C ASP A 163 -8.22 32.26 6.86
N SER A 164 -8.03 32.54 8.15
CA SER A 164 -7.42 31.58 9.07
C SER A 164 -8.46 30.58 9.58
N LYS A 165 -8.49 29.38 9.00
CA LYS A 165 -9.32 28.24 9.46
C LYS A 165 -8.43 27.11 9.99
N MET A 166 -7.78 27.37 11.13
CA MET A 166 -6.77 26.46 11.69
C MET A 166 -7.32 25.04 11.96
N GLY A 167 -6.65 24.05 11.36
CA GLY A 167 -6.86 22.63 11.69
C GLY A 167 -8.16 22.02 11.16
N LEU A 168 -8.86 22.67 10.23
CA LEU A 168 -10.13 22.18 9.68
C LEU A 168 -9.96 20.81 9.00
N GLN A 169 -8.95 20.67 8.14
CA GLN A 169 -8.62 19.41 7.48
C GLN A 169 -8.27 18.30 8.48
N ALA A 170 -7.53 18.60 9.55
CA ALA A 170 -7.18 17.62 10.58
C ALA A 170 -8.42 17.10 11.34
N ARG A 171 -9.41 17.96 11.58
CA ARG A 171 -10.69 17.59 12.20
C ARG A 171 -11.52 16.72 11.26
N LEU A 172 -11.60 17.10 9.99
CA LEU A 172 -12.27 16.32 8.94
C LEU A 172 -11.70 14.90 8.86
N MET A 173 -10.37 14.77 8.72
CA MET A 173 -9.69 13.47 8.67
C MET A 173 -9.94 12.65 9.94
N SER A 174 -9.91 13.26 11.12
CA SER A 174 -10.18 12.57 12.39
C SER A 174 -11.60 12.03 12.47
N GLN A 175 -12.58 12.77 11.97
CA GLN A 175 -13.99 12.35 11.94
C GLN A 175 -14.21 11.25 10.90
N ALA A 176 -13.68 11.41 9.69
CA ALA A 176 -13.83 10.46 8.60
C ALA A 176 -13.18 9.12 8.91
N LEU A 177 -11.91 9.11 9.36
CA LEU A 177 -11.22 7.86 9.69
C LEU A 177 -11.89 7.08 10.81
N ARG A 178 -12.52 7.77 11.77
CA ARG A 178 -13.30 7.12 12.84
C ARG A 178 -14.50 6.34 12.29
N LYS A 179 -15.15 6.85 11.23
CA LYS A 179 -16.26 6.17 10.55
C LYS A 179 -15.75 5.07 9.61
N LEU A 180 -14.79 5.43 8.74
CA LEU A 180 -14.26 4.56 7.68
C LEU A 180 -13.62 3.28 8.22
N THR A 181 -12.82 3.36 9.28
CA THR A 181 -12.01 2.20 9.76
C THR A 181 -12.88 0.99 10.09
N ALA A 182 -14.06 1.20 10.68
CA ALA A 182 -14.98 0.12 11.00
C ALA A 182 -15.58 -0.51 9.73
N THR A 183 -15.98 0.32 8.76
CA THR A 183 -16.52 -0.13 7.47
C THR A 183 -15.47 -0.90 6.67
N ILE A 184 -14.25 -0.37 6.59
CA ILE A 184 -13.08 -0.96 5.92
C ILE A 184 -12.82 -2.37 6.46
N SER A 185 -12.76 -2.53 7.79
CA SER A 185 -12.49 -3.84 8.41
C SER A 185 -13.58 -4.88 8.10
N LYS A 186 -14.85 -4.47 8.13
CA LYS A 186 -16.00 -5.35 7.86
C LYS A 186 -16.07 -5.81 6.41
N THR A 187 -15.74 -4.93 5.47
CA THR A 187 -15.88 -5.14 4.02
C THR A 187 -14.62 -5.72 3.39
N LYS A 188 -13.52 -5.82 4.15
CA LYS A 188 -12.22 -6.29 3.68
C LYS A 188 -11.62 -5.45 2.55
N CYS A 189 -12.13 -4.24 2.33
CA CYS A 189 -11.55 -3.27 1.40
C CYS A 189 -10.16 -2.79 1.89
N THR A 190 -9.17 -2.72 1.01
CA THR A 190 -7.89 -2.05 1.27
C THR A 190 -8.01 -0.58 0.92
N CYS A 191 -7.89 0.32 1.90
CA CYS A 191 -8.01 1.77 1.68
C CYS A 191 -6.63 2.43 1.74
N ILE A 192 -6.14 2.94 0.62
CA ILE A 192 -4.84 3.61 0.52
C ILE A 192 -5.04 5.12 0.45
N PHE A 193 -4.38 5.85 1.34
CA PHE A 193 -4.26 7.30 1.28
C PHE A 193 -2.87 7.67 0.74
N ILE A 194 -2.84 8.45 -0.33
CA ILE A 194 -1.62 9.12 -0.77
C ILE A 194 -1.46 10.42 0.02
N ASN A 195 -0.25 10.70 0.48
CA ASN A 195 0.02 11.90 1.25
C ASN A 195 1.34 12.56 0.82
N GLN A 196 1.41 13.86 1.05
CA GLN A 196 2.59 14.67 0.75
C GLN A 196 3.34 15.00 2.03
N LEU A 197 4.65 15.21 1.89
CA LEU A 197 5.48 15.76 2.96
C LEU A 197 5.33 17.29 3.04
N ARG A 198 5.40 17.80 4.26
CA ARG A 198 5.50 19.22 4.63
C ARG A 198 6.53 19.35 5.74
N GLU A 199 7.07 20.56 5.92
CA GLU A 199 7.97 20.86 7.03
C GLU A 199 7.23 21.51 8.19
N LYS A 200 7.52 21.09 9.42
CA LYS A 200 7.06 21.78 10.63
C LYS A 200 7.97 22.97 10.92
N ILE A 201 7.38 24.16 10.86
CA ILE A 201 8.04 25.40 11.26
C ILE A 201 8.41 25.33 12.74
N GLY A 202 9.63 25.72 13.09
CA GLY A 202 10.09 25.86 14.48
C GLY A 202 10.74 24.60 15.10
N VAL A 203 10.97 23.54 14.33
CA VAL A 203 11.72 22.37 14.79
C VAL A 203 13.22 22.61 14.62
N MET A 204 13.95 22.84 15.72
CA MET A 204 15.41 23.04 15.72
C MET A 204 16.22 21.75 15.85
N PHE A 205 15.61 20.65 16.32
CA PHE A 205 16.26 19.35 16.51
C PHE A 205 15.32 18.21 16.08
N GLY A 206 15.85 17.22 15.36
CA GLY A 206 15.11 16.05 14.86
C GLY A 206 14.63 16.21 13.42
N ASN A 207 13.76 15.30 12.95
CA ASN A 207 13.21 15.36 11.59
C ASN A 207 12.05 16.39 11.54
N PRO A 208 12.17 17.48 10.74
CA PRO A 208 11.10 18.48 10.60
C PRO A 208 9.93 18.01 9.74
N GLU A 209 10.08 16.90 9.00
CA GLU A 209 9.06 16.42 8.08
C GLU A 209 7.79 15.91 8.80
N THR A 210 6.65 16.26 8.23
CA THR A 210 5.33 15.78 8.63
C THR A 210 4.46 15.54 7.40
N THR A 211 3.37 14.81 7.60
CA THR A 211 2.34 14.61 6.57
C THR A 211 1.13 15.52 6.83
N THR A 212 0.35 15.79 5.78
CA THR A 212 -0.87 16.63 5.85
C THR A 212 -2.04 15.88 6.51
N GLY A 213 -3.12 16.59 6.84
CA GLY A 213 -4.33 15.98 7.45
C GLY A 213 -4.24 15.67 8.95
N GLY A 214 -3.26 16.24 9.66
CA GLY A 214 -3.08 16.04 11.11
C GLY A 214 -2.51 14.67 11.48
N ASN A 215 -2.76 14.22 12.71
CA ASN A 215 -2.16 12.97 13.22
C ASN A 215 -3.05 11.73 13.10
N ALA A 216 -4.34 11.88 12.80
CA ALA A 216 -5.30 10.77 12.82
C ALA A 216 -4.87 9.62 11.89
N LEU A 217 -4.52 9.92 10.65
CA LEU A 217 -4.11 8.92 9.67
C LEU A 217 -2.90 8.10 10.16
N LYS A 218 -1.94 8.75 10.83
CA LYS A 218 -0.77 8.07 11.41
C LYS A 218 -1.16 6.99 12.42
N PHE A 219 -2.26 7.17 13.17
CA PHE A 219 -2.72 6.20 14.16
C PHE A 219 -3.59 5.09 13.55
N TYR A 220 -4.51 5.46 12.65
CA TYR A 220 -5.44 4.55 12.00
C TYR A 220 -4.77 3.66 10.95
N ALA A 221 -3.77 4.15 10.23
CA ALA A 221 -3.01 3.37 9.26
C ALA A 221 -2.39 2.12 9.93
N SER A 222 -2.62 0.95 9.34
CA SER A 222 -1.97 -0.30 9.75
C SER A 222 -0.57 -0.41 9.16
N VAL A 223 -0.39 0.08 7.93
CA VAL A 223 0.89 0.18 7.24
C VAL A 223 1.11 1.63 6.84
N ARG A 224 2.34 2.11 7.02
CA ARG A 224 2.76 3.42 6.50
C ARG A 224 4.06 3.23 5.71
N LEU A 225 4.09 3.74 4.49
CA LEU A 225 5.21 3.63 3.57
C LEU A 225 5.78 5.03 3.28
N ASP A 226 7.08 5.20 3.49
CA ASP A 226 7.85 6.37 3.09
C ASP A 226 8.60 6.05 1.80
N ILE A 227 8.15 6.62 0.69
CA ILE A 227 8.70 6.38 -0.65
C ILE A 227 9.53 7.60 -1.11
N ARG A 228 10.78 7.35 -1.49
CA ARG A 228 11.74 8.39 -1.91
C ARG A 228 12.52 7.96 -3.13
N ARG A 229 12.75 8.91 -4.04
CA ARG A 229 13.73 8.75 -5.11
C ARG A 229 15.14 8.73 -4.51
N ALA A 230 15.86 7.64 -4.72
CA ALA A 230 17.24 7.48 -4.29
C ALA A 230 18.21 8.02 -5.36
N SER A 231 17.99 7.69 -6.63
CA SER A 231 18.78 8.21 -7.75
C SER A 231 17.95 8.24 -9.04
N GLN A 232 18.46 8.92 -10.06
CA GLN A 232 17.89 8.94 -11.40
C GLN A 232 18.60 7.91 -12.28
N ILE A 233 17.83 7.16 -13.07
CA ILE A 233 18.34 6.21 -14.04
C ILE A 233 18.44 6.94 -15.38
N LYS A 234 19.59 6.80 -16.05
CA LYS A 234 19.87 7.46 -17.33
C LYS A 234 20.38 6.46 -18.37
N THR A 235 19.97 6.68 -19.61
CA THR A 235 20.51 5.99 -20.78
C THR A 235 21.17 7.04 -21.66
N GLY A 236 22.51 7.11 -21.63
CA GLY A 236 23.23 8.28 -22.14
C GLY A 236 22.91 9.54 -21.32
N ASP A 237 22.44 10.60 -21.98
CA ASP A 237 22.06 11.85 -21.34
C ASP A 237 20.56 11.92 -20.94
N GLU A 238 19.75 10.98 -21.43
CA GLU A 238 18.30 10.97 -21.20
C GLU A 238 17.94 10.26 -19.89
N ALA A 239 17.05 10.88 -19.10
CA ALA A 239 16.51 10.27 -17.89
C ALA A 239 15.39 9.29 -18.25
N THR A 240 15.62 8.00 -18.00
CA THR A 240 14.72 6.91 -18.39
C THR A 240 13.94 6.30 -17.21
N GLY A 241 14.31 6.65 -15.98
CA GLY A 241 13.59 6.21 -14.80
C GLY A 241 14.17 6.75 -13.50
N ASN A 242 13.67 6.22 -12.39
CA ASN A 242 14.13 6.54 -11.05
C ASN A 242 14.39 5.24 -10.28
N HIS A 243 15.52 5.18 -9.57
CA HIS A 243 15.71 4.19 -8.53
C HIS A 243 15.06 4.71 -7.24
N VAL A 244 14.17 3.91 -6.66
CA VAL A 244 13.28 4.33 -5.58
C VAL A 244 13.46 3.41 -4.38
N ARG A 245 13.45 4.02 -3.20
CA ARG A 245 13.48 3.33 -1.91
C ARG A 245 12.13 3.53 -1.21
N VAL A 246 11.53 2.43 -0.77
CA VAL A 246 10.32 2.43 0.05
C VAL A 246 10.64 1.86 1.43
N LYS A 247 10.43 2.65 2.48
CA LYS A 247 10.60 2.22 3.87
C LYS A 247 9.26 1.96 4.55
N VAL A 248 9.12 0.80 5.18
CA VAL A 248 7.95 0.44 5.98
C VAL A 248 8.08 1.09 7.37
N VAL A 249 7.68 2.35 7.50
CA VAL A 249 7.84 3.11 8.75
C VAL A 249 6.82 2.72 9.84
N LYS A 250 5.75 2.05 9.46
CA LYS A 250 4.78 1.44 10.39
C LYS A 250 4.24 0.16 9.79
N ASN A 251 4.14 -0.89 10.60
CA ASN A 251 3.51 -2.14 10.24
C ASN A 251 2.85 -2.76 11.49
N LYS A 252 1.53 -3.00 11.43
CA LYS A 252 0.75 -3.63 12.51
C LYS A 252 0.50 -5.13 12.28
N VAL A 253 0.97 -5.68 11.17
CA VAL A 253 0.67 -7.05 10.73
C VAL A 253 1.93 -7.89 10.56
N ALA A 254 3.10 -7.26 10.51
CA ALA A 254 4.42 -7.89 10.52
C ALA A 254 5.46 -6.90 11.10
N PRO A 255 6.71 -7.32 11.33
CA PRO A 255 7.76 -6.43 11.83
C PRO A 255 7.96 -5.17 10.94
N PRO A 256 7.99 -3.96 11.53
CA PRO A 256 8.23 -2.72 10.78
C PRO A 256 9.72 -2.49 10.47
N PHE A 257 10.01 -1.38 9.80
CA PHE A 257 11.34 -0.82 9.50
C PHE A 257 12.19 -1.56 8.46
N ARG A 258 11.62 -2.58 7.82
CA ARG A 258 12.14 -3.12 6.56
C ARG A 258 12.02 -2.08 5.44
N GLN A 259 12.81 -2.26 4.39
CA GLN A 259 12.80 -1.41 3.20
C GLN A 259 12.91 -2.26 1.95
N ALA A 260 12.45 -1.71 0.83
CA ALA A 260 12.61 -2.26 -0.51
C ALA A 260 13.20 -1.18 -1.41
N GLU A 261 14.02 -1.60 -2.37
CA GLU A 261 14.59 -0.74 -3.41
C GLU A 261 14.28 -1.35 -4.77
N PHE A 262 13.79 -0.54 -5.70
CA PHE A 262 13.41 -0.98 -7.04
C PHE A 262 13.42 0.18 -8.03
N ASP A 263 13.45 -0.14 -9.32
CA ASP A 263 13.42 0.86 -10.38
C ASP A 263 11.97 1.13 -10.80
N ILE A 264 11.64 2.41 -10.93
CA ILE A 264 10.44 2.88 -11.64
C ILE A 264 10.89 3.46 -12.98
N MET A 265 10.59 2.75 -14.06
CA MET A 265 10.91 3.15 -15.44
C MET A 265 9.78 4.04 -15.99
N PHE A 266 10.13 5.12 -16.68
CA PHE A 266 9.13 6.05 -17.20
C PHE A 266 8.29 5.37 -18.30
N GLY A 267 6.96 5.45 -18.17
CA GLY A 267 6.03 4.81 -19.10
C GLY A 267 5.84 3.30 -18.92
N GLU A 268 6.68 2.61 -18.15
CA GLU A 268 6.56 1.16 -17.89
C GLU A 268 6.17 0.84 -16.43
N GLY A 269 6.54 1.70 -15.47
CA GLY A 269 6.27 1.48 -14.04
C GLY A 269 7.38 0.70 -13.33
N ILE A 270 7.00 -0.07 -12.31
CA ILE A 270 7.93 -0.85 -11.50
C ILE A 270 8.55 -1.98 -12.33
N SER A 271 9.89 -2.03 -12.37
CA SER A 271 10.64 -3.02 -13.13
C SER A 271 10.74 -4.36 -12.39
N LYS A 272 9.74 -5.23 -12.58
CA LYS A 272 9.69 -6.58 -11.97
C LYS A 272 10.96 -7.41 -12.21
N VAL A 273 11.47 -7.47 -13.44
CA VAL A 273 12.71 -8.21 -13.78
C VAL A 273 13.95 -7.68 -13.05
N GLY A 274 13.96 -6.37 -12.77
CA GLY A 274 15.03 -5.73 -11.99
C GLY A 274 15.00 -6.21 -10.54
N GLU A 275 13.81 -6.27 -9.95
CA GLU A 275 13.63 -6.79 -8.60
C GLU A 275 13.97 -8.27 -8.48
N ILE A 276 13.54 -9.10 -9.44
CA ILE A 276 13.89 -10.54 -9.46
C ILE A 276 15.40 -10.71 -9.44
N LEU A 277 16.13 -9.94 -10.27
CA LEU A 277 17.58 -9.99 -10.30
C LEU A 277 18.21 -9.52 -8.98
N ASP A 278 17.80 -8.35 -8.48
CA ASP A 278 18.40 -7.74 -7.29
C ASP A 278 18.13 -8.59 -6.02
N VAL A 279 16.90 -9.06 -5.84
CA VAL A 279 16.51 -9.96 -4.74
C VAL A 279 17.14 -11.35 -4.92
N GLY A 280 17.21 -11.86 -6.14
CA GLY A 280 17.87 -13.14 -6.45
C GLY A 280 19.34 -13.12 -6.06
N VAL A 281 20.03 -12.00 -6.26
CA VAL A 281 21.41 -11.80 -5.80
C VAL A 281 21.49 -11.70 -4.29
N GLU A 282 20.60 -10.93 -3.65
CA GLU A 282 20.56 -10.80 -2.18
C GLU A 282 20.37 -12.16 -1.49
N LYS A 283 19.53 -13.03 -2.08
CA LYS A 283 19.23 -14.38 -1.57
C LYS A 283 20.24 -15.44 -2.00
N GLY A 284 21.24 -15.10 -2.81
CA GLY A 284 22.25 -16.04 -3.29
C GLY A 284 21.73 -17.05 -4.32
N ILE A 285 20.55 -16.82 -4.89
CA ILE A 285 19.97 -17.62 -5.98
C ILE A 285 20.70 -17.29 -7.29
N VAL A 286 20.94 -16.00 -7.52
CA VAL A 286 21.77 -15.50 -8.63
C VAL A 286 23.14 -15.13 -8.08
N GLN A 287 24.20 -15.68 -8.67
CA GLN A 287 25.58 -15.41 -8.28
C GLN A 287 26.13 -14.22 -9.06
N LYS A 288 26.77 -13.28 -8.34
CA LYS A 288 27.42 -12.10 -8.93
C LYS A 288 28.93 -12.15 -8.71
N SER A 289 29.69 -12.26 -9.79
CA SER A 289 31.16 -12.23 -9.80
C SER A 289 31.66 -11.01 -10.55
N GLY A 290 31.97 -9.94 -9.82
CA GLY A 290 32.33 -8.64 -10.41
C GLY A 290 31.14 -8.04 -11.16
N SER A 291 31.27 -7.91 -12.48
CA SER A 291 30.18 -7.45 -13.38
C SER A 291 29.36 -8.59 -13.98
N TRP A 292 29.74 -9.86 -13.77
CA TRP A 292 29.06 -11.02 -14.35
C TRP A 292 28.00 -11.58 -13.40
N TYR A 293 26.87 -11.96 -13.98
CA TYR A 293 25.78 -12.67 -13.29
C TYR A 293 25.65 -14.09 -13.84
N SER A 294 25.45 -15.05 -12.95
CA SER A 294 25.24 -16.46 -13.28
C SER A 294 24.13 -17.05 -12.42
N TYR A 295 23.44 -18.03 -12.97
CA TYR A 295 22.40 -18.80 -12.32
C TYR A 295 22.68 -20.28 -12.56
N ASP A 296 22.75 -21.04 -11.46
CA ASP A 296 23.31 -22.39 -11.45
C ASP A 296 24.69 -22.42 -12.18
N GLU A 297 24.82 -23.25 -13.21
CA GLU A 297 26.05 -23.35 -14.03
C GLU A 297 26.04 -22.42 -15.25
N SER A 298 24.93 -21.71 -15.50
CA SER A 298 24.74 -20.88 -16.70
C SER A 298 25.10 -19.42 -16.46
N LYS A 299 25.81 -18.81 -17.42
CA LYS A 299 26.08 -17.36 -17.42
C LYS A 299 24.86 -16.62 -17.95
N LEU A 300 24.29 -15.73 -17.13
CA LEU A 300 23.18 -14.87 -17.54
C LEU A 300 23.68 -13.70 -18.39
N GLY A 301 24.75 -13.05 -17.98
CA GLY A 301 25.29 -11.91 -18.72
C GLY A 301 26.24 -11.04 -17.94
N GLN A 302 26.78 -10.01 -18.61
CA GLN A 302 27.64 -9.01 -18.03
C GLN A 302 26.89 -7.68 -17.89
N GLY A 303 26.82 -7.17 -16.65
CA GLY A 303 26.10 -5.94 -16.33
C GLY A 303 24.61 -6.19 -16.04
N ARG A 304 24.04 -5.32 -15.20
CA ARG A 304 22.66 -5.46 -14.71
C ARG A 304 21.64 -5.33 -15.85
N ASP A 305 21.84 -4.37 -16.75
CA ASP A 305 20.89 -4.09 -17.83
C ASP A 305 20.83 -5.22 -18.87
N ALA A 306 21.96 -5.84 -19.20
CA ALA A 306 21.99 -6.99 -20.12
C ALA A 306 21.20 -8.18 -19.56
N VAL A 307 21.29 -8.43 -18.26
CA VAL A 307 20.54 -9.50 -17.60
C VAL A 307 19.05 -9.16 -17.49
N LYS A 308 18.71 -7.88 -17.26
CA LYS A 308 17.32 -7.42 -17.28
C LYS A 308 16.68 -7.68 -18.65
N GLU A 309 17.37 -7.36 -19.74
CA GLU A 309 16.88 -7.65 -21.09
C GLU A 309 16.73 -9.16 -21.33
N LEU A 310 17.71 -9.98 -20.90
CA LEU A 310 17.59 -11.44 -20.98
C LEU A 310 16.34 -11.97 -20.26
N LEU A 311 16.04 -11.45 -19.06
CA LEU A 311 14.87 -11.86 -18.28
C LEU A 311 13.56 -11.37 -18.89
N LYS A 312 13.57 -10.22 -19.58
CA LYS A 312 12.40 -9.77 -20.36
C LYS A 312 12.14 -10.70 -21.56
N ASP A 313 13.20 -11.11 -22.24
CA ASP A 313 13.13 -11.98 -23.42
C ASP A 313 12.81 -13.45 -23.07
N ASN A 314 13.07 -13.86 -21.82
CA ASN A 314 12.81 -15.22 -21.33
C ASN A 314 11.91 -15.22 -20.08
N PRO A 315 10.57 -15.06 -20.24
CA PRO A 315 9.63 -15.05 -19.13
C PRO A 315 9.66 -16.31 -18.26
N GLU A 316 9.88 -17.49 -18.85
CA GLU A 316 9.98 -18.76 -18.12
C GLU A 316 11.11 -18.74 -17.08
N LEU A 317 12.28 -18.19 -17.44
CA LEU A 317 13.40 -18.04 -16.53
C LEU A 317 13.11 -17.01 -15.43
N ALA A 318 12.43 -15.90 -15.78
CA ALA A 318 12.04 -14.90 -14.80
C ALA A 318 11.05 -15.47 -13.77
N GLU A 319 10.07 -16.28 -14.22
CA GLU A 319 9.12 -16.98 -13.35
C GLU A 319 9.81 -18.00 -12.46
N GLU A 320 10.71 -18.82 -13.00
CA GLU A 320 11.49 -19.79 -12.23
C GLU A 320 12.30 -19.12 -11.10
N LEU A 321 12.99 -18.02 -11.42
CA LEU A 321 13.75 -17.25 -10.42
C LEU A 321 12.83 -16.65 -9.36
N GLU A 322 11.68 -16.10 -9.77
CA GLU A 322 10.69 -15.54 -8.84
C GLU A 322 10.13 -16.61 -7.90
N GLU A 323 9.84 -17.81 -8.38
CA GLU A 323 9.39 -18.94 -7.56
C GLU A 323 10.44 -19.34 -6.53
N LYS A 324 11.70 -19.54 -6.96
CA LYS A 324 12.81 -19.85 -6.04
C LYS A 324 13.00 -18.76 -4.99
N ILE A 325 12.84 -17.49 -5.37
CA ILE A 325 12.87 -16.36 -4.42
C ILE A 325 11.76 -16.52 -3.39
N LYS A 326 10.51 -16.73 -3.83
CA LYS A 326 9.34 -16.91 -2.95
C LYS A 326 9.51 -18.10 -2.00
N GLU A 327 10.11 -19.20 -2.45
CA GLU A 327 10.42 -20.36 -1.62
C GLU A 327 11.47 -20.03 -0.55
N ALA A 328 12.58 -19.42 -0.94
CA ALA A 328 13.65 -19.01 -0.02
C ALA A 328 13.17 -18.02 1.06
N ILE A 329 12.09 -17.28 0.81
CA ILE A 329 11.46 -16.38 1.79
C ILE A 329 10.54 -17.13 2.77
N LYS A 330 9.88 -18.21 2.35
CA LYS A 330 9.00 -19.00 3.24
C LYS A 330 9.79 -19.81 4.27
N GLU A 331 11.03 -20.17 3.94
CA GLU A 331 11.90 -20.99 4.79
C GLU A 331 12.64 -20.18 5.88
N GLY A 332 12.66 -18.84 5.80
CA GLY A 332 13.38 -17.94 6.72
C GLY A 332 12.50 -17.02 7.55
#